data_AF-A0AAV2MYY6-F1
#
_entry.id   AF-A0AAV2MYY6-F1
#
_cell.length_a   1.000
_cell.length_b   1.000
_cell.length_c   1.000
_cell.angle_alpha   90.00
_cell.angle_beta   90.00
_cell.angle_gamma   90.00
#
_symmetry.space_group_name_H-M   'P 1'
#
loop_
_entity.id
_entity.type
_entity.pdbx_description
1 polymer ?
#
loop_
_entity_poly.entity_id
_entity_poly.type
_entity_poly.pdbx_seq_one_letter_code
_entity_poly.pdbx_strand_id
1 'polypeptide(L)' 'MNYTSGEYCEMLLILGQCNNQAVAAAIRYAEYYPHRRHPNANVIRRAEIRLRETGSTIIHRQDAGRGRNIRLL' A
#
# COMPACT_ATOMS: atom_id res chain seq x y z
N MET A 1 -2.06 -1.12 -8.48
CA MET A 1 -3.34 -1.28 -7.78
C MET A 1 -3.32 -0.42 -6.52
N ASN A 2 -4.38 0.34 -6.27
CA ASN A 2 -4.50 1.23 -5.12
C ASN A 2 -5.38 0.55 -4.07
N TYR A 3 -4.98 0.61 -2.80
CA TYR A 3 -5.85 0.27 -1.67
C TYR A 3 -6.56 1.54 -1.19
N THR A 4 -7.67 1.38 -0.47
CA THR A 4 -8.35 2.49 0.19
C THR A 4 -7.51 3.03 1.35
N SER A 5 -7.82 4.26 1.81
CA SER A 5 -7.18 4.84 3.00
C SER A 5 -7.41 3.97 4.25
N GLY A 6 -8.61 3.39 4.39
CA GLY A 6 -8.95 2.46 5.47
C GLY A 6 -8.06 1.21 5.44
N GLU A 7 -7.94 0.56 4.28
CA GLU A 7 -7.07 -0.61 4.13
C GLU A 7 -5.60 -0.27 4.41
N TYR A 8 -5.11 0.91 3.99
CA TYR A 8 -3.76 1.34 4.34
C TYR A 8 -3.58 1.58 5.84
N CYS A 9 -4.60 2.11 6.52
CA CYS A 9 -4.59 2.26 7.98
C CYS A 9 -4.49 0.90 8.68
N GLU A 10 -5.35 -0.05 8.29
CA GLU A 10 -5.35 -1.43 8.80
C GLU A 10 -3.97 -2.09 8.59
N MET A 11 -3.37 -1.95 7.40
CA MET A 11 -2.02 -2.46 7.11
C MET A 11 -0.95 -1.91 8.06
N LEU A 12 -1.00 -0.61 8.37
CA LEU A 12 0.00 0.05 9.22
C LEU A 12 -0.18 -0.29 10.69
N LEU A 13 -1.43 -0.45 11.16
CA LEU A 13 -1.71 -0.92 12.52
C LEU A 13 -1.17 -2.34 12.72
N ILE A 14 -1.41 -3.22 11.75
CA ILE A 14 -0.91 -4.60 11.77
C ILE A 14 0.63 -4.63 11.64
N LEU A 15 1.23 -3.73 10.87
CA LEU A 15 2.68 -3.57 10.80
C LEU A 15 3.27 -3.25 12.19
N GLY A 16 2.63 -2.35 12.93
CA GLY A 16 2.99 -2.02 14.31
C GLY A 16 2.87 -3.23 15.26
N GLN A 17 1.78 -3.99 15.15
CA GLN A 17 1.58 -5.23 15.94
C GLN A 17 2.64 -6.29 15.65
N CYS A 18 3.14 -6.35 14.41
CA CYS A 18 4.17 -7.29 13.98
C CYS A 18 5.60 -6.74 14.15
N ASN A 19 5.85 -5.78 15.05
CA ASN A 19 7.17 -5.21 15.30
C ASN A 19 7.87 -4.70 14.01
N ASN A 20 7.12 -4.05 13.12
CA ASN A 20 7.57 -3.57 11.80
C ASN A 20 8.07 -4.66 10.83
N GLN A 21 7.74 -5.93 11.08
CA GLN A 21 8.00 -7.02 10.14
C GLN A 21 6.90 -7.11 9.09
N ALA A 22 7.16 -6.56 7.91
CA ALA A 22 6.16 -6.46 6.84
C ALA A 22 5.68 -7.81 6.28
N VAL A 23 6.52 -8.86 6.32
CA VAL A 23 6.12 -10.22 5.92
C VAL A 23 5.11 -10.79 6.91
N ALA A 24 5.40 -10.71 8.21
CA ALA A 24 4.47 -11.13 9.25
C ALA A 24 3.18 -10.30 9.21
N ALA A 25 3.27 -9.00 8.92
CA ALA A 25 2.11 -8.14 8.75
C ALA A 25 1.21 -8.55 7.58
N ALA A 26 1.80 -8.94 6.44
CA ALA A 26 1.03 -9.41 5.28
C ALA A 26 0.27 -10.72 5.58
N ILE A 27 0.91 -11.66 6.28
CA ILE A 27 0.27 -12.90 6.73
C ILE A 27 -0.89 -12.58 7.69
N ARG A 28 -0.63 -11.75 8.72
CA ARG A 28 -1.64 -11.35 9.70
C ARG A 28 -2.81 -10.58 9.06
N TYR A 29 -2.56 -9.76 8.06
CA TYR A 29 -3.62 -9.09 7.30
C TYR A 29 -4.53 -10.10 6.59
N ALA A 30 -3.97 -11.14 5.99
CA ALA A 30 -4.75 -12.21 5.37
C ALA A 30 -5.57 -13.02 6.39
N GLU A 31 -5.03 -13.23 7.60
CA GLU A 31 -5.74 -13.86 8.74
C GLU A 31 -6.96 -13.02 9.18
N TYR A 32 -6.81 -11.71 9.32
CA TYR A 32 -7.91 -10.83 9.74
C TYR A 32 -8.95 -10.58 8.65
N TYR A 33 -8.53 -10.57 7.39
CA TYR A 33 -9.39 -10.24 6.25
C TYR A 33 -9.36 -11.31 5.16
N PRO A 34 -9.86 -12.54 5.43
CA PRO A 34 -9.73 -13.68 4.53
C PRO A 34 -10.45 -13.48 3.19
N HIS A 35 -11.53 -12.69 3.15
CA HIS A 35 -12.33 -12.44 1.94
C HIS A 35 -11.94 -11.15 1.19
N ARG A 36 -10.89 -10.46 1.64
CA ARG A 36 -10.38 -9.25 0.97
C ARG A 36 -9.17 -9.59 0.11
N ARG A 37 -8.78 -8.62 -0.72
CA ARG A 37 -7.50 -8.67 -1.43
C ARG A 37 -6.35 -8.52 -0.43
N HIS A 38 -5.35 -9.40 -0.51
CA HIS A 38 -4.22 -9.38 0.41
C HIS A 38 -3.04 -8.54 -0.12
N PRO A 39 -2.49 -7.61 0.69
CA PRO A 39 -1.26 -6.92 0.36
C PRO A 39 -0.06 -7.85 0.51
N ASN A 40 0.95 -7.66 -0.33
CA ASN A 40 2.27 -8.22 -0.06
C ASN A 40 3.07 -7.28 0.85
N ALA A 41 4.18 -7.77 1.41
CA ALA A 41 5.05 -7.01 2.29
C ALA A 41 5.54 -5.68 1.68
N ASN A 42 5.78 -5.66 0.35
CA ASN A 42 6.22 -4.46 -0.35
C ASN A 42 5.14 -3.36 -0.38
N VAL A 43 3.86 -3.71 -0.51
CA VAL A 43 2.77 -2.75 -0.43
C VAL A 43 2.75 -2.08 0.94
N ILE A 44 2.88 -2.87 2.01
CA ILE A 44 2.86 -2.40 3.39
C ILE A 44 4.07 -1.49 3.65
N ARG A 45 5.28 -1.91 3.27
CA ARG A 45 6.52 -1.09 3.37
C ARG A 45 6.38 0.23 2.63
N ARG A 46 5.85 0.21 1.40
CA ARG A 46 5.67 1.44 0.63
C ARG A 46 4.60 2.35 1.22
N ALA A 47 3.59 1.82 1.90
CA ALA A 47 2.61 2.63 2.62
C ALA A 47 3.26 3.32 3.83
N GLU A 48 4.10 2.60 4.59
CA GLU A 48 4.85 3.16 5.71
C GLU A 48 5.80 4.27 5.26
N ILE A 49 6.62 4.00 4.24
CA ILE A 49 7.57 4.97 3.69
C ILE A 49 6.84 6.23 3.23
N ARG A 50 5.77 6.09 2.44
CA ARG A 50 4.99 7.25 2.00
C ARG A 50 4.40 8.03 3.17
N LEU A 51 3.84 7.34 4.17
CA LEU A 51 3.30 8.02 5.35
C LEU A 51 4.38 8.83 6.07
N ARG A 52 5.60 8.28 6.22
CA ARG A 52 6.71 8.99 6.86
C ARG A 52 7.22 10.17 6.03
N GLU A 53 7.29 10.02 4.72
CA GLU A 53 7.88 11.02 3.82
C GLU A 53 6.91 12.15 3.44
N THR A 54 5.63 11.84 3.24
CA THR A 54 4.64 12.78 2.69
C THR A 54 3.46 13.05 3.63
N GLY A 55 3.35 12.33 4.73
CA GLY A 55 2.19 12.39 5.62
C GLY A 55 0.93 11.72 5.05
N SER A 56 1.03 11.04 3.90
CA SER A 56 -0.12 10.42 3.22
C SER A 56 0.21 9.03 2.69
N THR A 57 -0.71 8.07 2.90
CA THR A 57 -0.61 6.73 2.30
C THR A 57 -1.11 6.69 0.85
N ILE A 58 -1.86 7.72 0.44
CA ILE A 58 -2.48 7.84 -0.88
C ILE A 58 -1.41 8.18 -1.91
N ILE A 59 -1.45 7.47 -3.04
CA ILE A 59 -0.56 7.73 -4.16
C ILE A 59 -1.12 8.91 -4.94
N HIS A 60 -0.58 10.12 -4.71
CA HIS A 60 -0.82 11.27 -5.55
C HIS A 60 -0.09 11.07 -6.88
N ARG A 61 -0.79 10.56 -7.91
CA ARG A 61 -0.25 10.53 -9.28
C ARG A 61 -0.43 11.91 -9.92
N GLN A 62 0.31 12.92 -9.46
CA GLN A 62 0.28 14.22 -10.13
C GLN A 62 1.18 14.27 -11.38
N ASP A 63 2.17 13.37 -11.51
CA ASP A 63 3.09 13.36 -12.66
C ASP A 63 3.28 11.96 -13.27
N ALA A 64 2.19 11.23 -13.52
CA ALA A 64 2.27 10.13 -14.49
C ALA A 64 2.31 10.75 -15.89
N GLY A 65 3.51 11.18 -16.32
CA GLY A 65 3.75 11.84 -17.60
C GLY A 65 3.06 11.16 -18.80
N ARG A 66 2.89 11.95 -19.87
CA ARG A 66 2.23 11.68 -21.17
C ARG A 66 1.95 10.18 -21.41
N GLY A 67 0.65 9.82 -21.43
CA GLY A 67 0.19 8.46 -21.72
C GLY A 67 0.91 7.89 -22.94
N ARG A 68 1.32 6.61 -22.84
CA ARG A 68 2.07 5.88 -23.87
C ARG A 68 1.23 5.55 -25.11
N ASN A 69 0.57 6.54 -25.71
CA ASN A 69 -0.27 6.31 -26.89
C ASN A 69 -0.30 7.51 -27.85
N ILE A 70 0.88 8.02 -28.19
CA ILE A 70 1.02 8.96 -29.32
C ILE A 70 2.17 8.47 -30.19
N ARG A 71 1.88 7.41 -30.94
CA ARG A 71 2.59 7.07 -32.18
C ARG A 71 1.61 6.52 -33.21
N LEU A 72 0.55 7.28 -33.48
CA LEU A 72 -0.25 7.17 -34.68
C LEU A 72 -0.71 8.59 -35.01
N LEU A 73 -0.06 9.19 -35.99
CA LEU A 73 -0.51 10.14 -37.01
C LEU A 73 0.75 10.74 -37.66
#